data_AF-A0A8J3M4G8-F1
#
_entry.id   AF-A0A8J3M4G8-F1
#
_cell.length_a   1.000
_cell.length_b   1.000
_cell.length_c   1.000
_cell.angle_alpha   90.00
_cell.angle_beta   90.00
_cell.angle_gamma   90.00
#
_symmetry.space_group_name_H-M   'P 1'
#
loop_
_entity.id
_entity.type
_entity.pdbx_description
1 polymer ?
#
loop_
_entity_poly.entity_id
_entity_poly.type
_entity_poly.pdbx_seq_one_letter_code
_entity_poly.pdbx_strand_id
1 'polypeptide(L)'
;MITGGARPSGEQGRSRPVPRGASAPRSASAKVRGSAKTRARRPAEAESPYHGIHVAPLQPEHVKIRWLKDTRRCDHVRVRRHTCDCKSTIYELCHAGGLMFIRRTIREGDAQIAHETERLITARMEDLWMRLILGQAR
;
A
#
# COMPACT_ATOMS: atom_id res chain seq x y z
N MET A 1 31.28 53.71 8.53
CA MET A 1 32.07 52.77 9.35
C MET A 1 31.73 51.37 8.83
N ILE A 2 32.43 50.74 7.87
CA ILE A 2 33.79 50.13 7.89
C ILE A 2 34.06 49.42 9.23
N THR A 3 34.42 48.14 9.38
CA THR A 3 35.10 47.06 8.62
C THR A 3 34.62 45.72 9.22
N GLY A 4 34.88 44.49 8.75
CA GLY A 4 35.77 43.93 7.75
C GLY A 4 35.64 42.39 7.78
N GLY A 5 36.06 41.74 6.70
CA GLY A 5 36.22 40.28 6.62
C GLY A 5 37.69 39.85 6.54
N ALA A 6 37.95 38.57 6.78
CA ALA A 6 39.10 37.75 6.33
C ALA A 6 38.81 36.28 6.77
N ARG A 7 38.69 35.29 5.85
CA ARG A 7 39.71 34.32 5.30
C ARG A 7 40.32 33.36 6.36
N PRO A 8 40.80 32.13 6.01
CA PRO A 8 41.26 31.67 4.70
C PRO A 8 40.90 30.23 4.26
N SER A 9 41.35 29.94 3.04
CA SER A 9 41.37 28.68 2.29
C SER A 9 42.56 27.75 2.66
N GLY A 10 42.40 26.45 2.41
CA GLY A 10 43.40 25.37 2.41
C GLY A 10 42.64 24.04 2.50
N GLU A 11 42.83 22.99 1.71
CA GLU A 11 44.07 22.37 1.30
C GLU A 11 43.84 21.41 0.12
N GLN A 12 44.90 21.16 -0.64
CA GLN A 12 44.95 20.38 -1.87
C GLN A 12 45.29 18.91 -1.56
N GLY A 13 44.80 17.95 -2.36
CA GLY A 13 45.19 16.55 -2.26
C GLY A 13 45.08 15.83 -3.59
N ARG A 14 46.14 15.92 -4.40
CA ARG A 14 46.35 15.19 -5.66
C ARG A 14 46.43 13.67 -5.42
N SER A 15 45.96 12.86 -6.38
CA SER A 15 46.80 11.91 -7.16
C SER A 15 45.97 10.81 -7.87
N ARG A 16 46.10 10.72 -9.19
CA ARG A 16 45.90 9.48 -10.00
C ARG A 16 47.28 8.79 -10.12
N PRO A 17 47.38 7.47 -10.35
CA PRO A 17 47.35 6.96 -11.73
C PRO A 17 46.74 5.55 -11.92
N VAL A 18 46.58 5.21 -13.21
CA VAL A 18 46.06 3.97 -13.84
C VAL A 18 47.23 3.03 -14.17
N PRO A 19 47.03 1.70 -14.26
CA PRO A 19 47.31 0.98 -15.53
C PRO A 19 46.23 -0.09 -15.84
N ARG A 20 45.62 -0.12 -17.04
CA ARG A 20 45.98 -0.85 -18.28
C ARG A 20 46.23 -2.35 -18.13
N GLY A 21 45.39 -3.15 -18.79
CA GLY A 21 45.62 -4.57 -19.08
C GLY A 21 44.48 -5.14 -19.93
N ALA A 22 44.63 -5.12 -21.25
CA ALA A 22 43.76 -5.80 -22.20
C ALA A 22 44.22 -7.26 -22.38
N SER A 23 43.29 -8.19 -22.60
CA SER A 23 43.29 -9.21 -23.68
C SER A 23 42.44 -10.44 -23.31
N ALA A 24 41.39 -10.69 -24.10
CA ALA A 24 40.88 -12.04 -24.37
C ALA A 24 41.78 -12.67 -25.47
N PRO A 25 41.78 -14.00 -25.76
CA PRO A 25 40.58 -14.69 -26.26
C PRO A 25 40.52 -16.24 -26.10
N ARG A 26 39.47 -16.82 -26.72
CA ARG A 26 39.31 -18.18 -27.29
C ARG A 26 38.58 -19.27 -26.49
N SER A 27 37.30 -19.43 -26.85
CA SER A 27 36.59 -20.66 -27.26
C SER A 27 37.25 -22.04 -27.01
N ALA A 28 36.52 -22.98 -26.38
CA ALA A 28 35.72 -24.00 -27.08
C ALA A 28 35.19 -25.13 -26.16
N SER A 29 34.01 -25.64 -26.57
CA SER A 29 33.53 -27.03 -26.45
C SER A 29 32.64 -27.47 -25.28
N ALA A 30 31.59 -28.15 -25.73
CA ALA A 30 30.33 -28.50 -25.08
C ALA A 30 30.34 -29.83 -24.27
N LYS A 31 29.12 -30.21 -23.86
CA LYS A 31 28.58 -31.53 -23.41
C LYS A 31 28.66 -31.74 -21.88
N VAL A 32 27.65 -32.22 -21.12
CA VAL A 32 26.49 -33.09 -21.35
C VAL A 32 25.37 -32.80 -20.33
N ARG A 33 24.12 -32.88 -20.80
CA ARG A 33 22.83 -33.29 -20.19
C ARG A 33 22.71 -33.38 -18.65
N GLY A 34 21.71 -32.67 -18.15
CA GLY A 34 20.94 -33.03 -16.96
C GLY A 34 19.55 -32.37 -17.05
N SER A 35 18.56 -33.11 -17.54
CA SER A 35 17.17 -32.61 -17.60
C SER A 35 16.63 -32.59 -16.16
N ALA A 36 16.79 -31.45 -15.48
CA ALA A 36 16.16 -31.22 -14.20
C ALA A 36 14.64 -31.18 -14.45
N LYS A 37 13.94 -32.26 -14.11
CA LYS A 37 12.48 -32.29 -14.06
C LYS A 37 12.05 -31.13 -13.18
N THR A 38 11.50 -30.08 -13.78
CA THR A 38 10.87 -28.98 -13.07
C THR A 38 9.77 -29.60 -12.22
N ARG A 39 10.04 -29.79 -10.93
CA ARG A 39 9.04 -30.24 -9.97
C ARG A 39 8.01 -29.11 -9.97
N ALA A 40 6.86 -29.35 -10.60
CA ALA A 40 5.75 -28.40 -10.59
C ALA A 40 5.57 -27.96 -9.15
N ARG A 41 5.67 -26.65 -8.91
CA ARG A 41 5.35 -26.08 -7.59
C ARG A 41 3.96 -26.61 -7.25
N ARG A 42 3.85 -27.27 -6.09
CA ARG A 42 2.55 -27.62 -5.50
C ARG A 42 1.68 -26.37 -5.62
N PRO A 43 0.46 -26.42 -6.19
CA PRO A 43 -0.42 -25.27 -6.13
C PRO A 43 -0.47 -24.85 -4.66
N ALA A 44 -0.16 -23.58 -4.41
CA ALA A 44 -0.21 -23.01 -3.08
C ALA A 44 -1.54 -23.45 -2.48
N GLU A 45 -1.48 -24.06 -1.29
CA GLU A 45 -2.67 -24.44 -0.54
C GLU A 45 -3.65 -23.28 -0.63
N ALA A 46 -4.86 -23.55 -1.14
CA ALA A 46 -5.90 -22.56 -1.24
C ALA A 46 -6.04 -21.92 0.14
N GLU A 47 -5.54 -20.69 0.26
CA GLU A 47 -5.57 -19.94 1.50
C GLU A 47 -7.03 -19.89 1.95
N SER A 48 -7.25 -20.40 3.15
CA SER A 48 -8.52 -20.47 3.89
C SER A 48 -9.77 -19.87 3.18
N PRO A 49 -10.81 -20.66 2.84
CA PRO A 49 -12.01 -20.19 2.14
C PRO A 49 -12.88 -19.22 2.96
N TYR A 50 -12.46 -18.89 4.18
CA TYR A 50 -13.11 -17.89 5.02
C TYR A 50 -12.65 -16.48 4.65
N HIS A 51 -13.02 -16.03 3.45
CA HIS A 51 -12.91 -14.63 3.10
C HIS A 51 -14.11 -13.86 3.68
N GLY A 52 -13.84 -12.72 4.34
CA GLY A 52 -14.88 -11.81 4.80
C GLY A 52 -15.69 -11.19 3.65
N ILE A 53 -16.54 -10.21 3.96
CA ILE A 53 -17.41 -9.58 2.96
C ILE A 53 -16.56 -8.91 1.87
N HIS A 54 -16.77 -9.26 0.61
CA HIS A 54 -16.13 -8.59 -0.52
C HIS A 54 -16.96 -7.39 -0.99
N VAL A 55 -16.27 -6.32 -1.37
CA VAL A 55 -16.90 -5.23 -2.12
C VAL A 55 -17.09 -5.70 -3.56
N ALA A 56 -18.34 -5.64 -4.03
CA ALA A 56 -18.71 -5.93 -5.41
C ALA A 56 -17.95 -5.00 -6.39
N PRO A 57 -17.83 -5.38 -7.66
CA PRO A 57 -17.30 -4.48 -8.69
C PRO A 57 -18.06 -3.14 -8.69
N LEU A 58 -17.31 -2.06 -8.98
CA LEU A 58 -17.88 -0.71 -8.99
C LEU A 58 -18.93 -0.60 -10.11
N GLN A 59 -20.12 -0.12 -9.76
CA GLN A 59 -21.19 0.10 -10.72
C GLN A 59 -20.94 1.39 -11.53
N PRO A 60 -21.43 1.48 -12.78
CA PRO A 60 -21.26 2.67 -13.62
C PRO A 60 -21.75 3.96 -12.94
N GLU A 61 -22.96 3.94 -12.38
CA GLU A 61 -23.62 5.09 -11.75
C GLU A 61 -23.39 5.16 -10.23
N HIS A 62 -22.17 4.85 -9.77
CA HIS A 62 -21.87 4.86 -8.34
C HIS A 62 -21.84 6.28 -7.75
N VAL A 63 -22.30 6.39 -6.51
CA VAL A 63 -22.21 7.62 -5.73
C VAL A 63 -20.78 7.79 -5.18
N LYS A 64 -20.20 8.97 -5.38
CA LYS A 64 -18.89 9.29 -4.81
C LYS A 64 -19.01 9.54 -3.31
N ILE A 65 -18.19 8.85 -2.54
CA ILE A 65 -18.06 9.06 -1.11
C ILE A 65 -17.02 10.14 -0.88
N ARG A 66 -17.37 11.10 -0.01
CA ARG A 66 -16.41 12.10 0.45
C ARG A 66 -15.50 11.48 1.50
N TRP A 67 -14.23 11.32 1.13
CA TRP A 67 -13.18 10.83 2.02
C TRP A 67 -12.47 11.99 2.71
N LEU A 68 -12.47 11.96 4.03
CA LEU A 68 -11.79 12.90 4.90
C LEU A 68 -10.53 12.24 5.46
N LYS A 69 -9.53 13.05 5.79
CA LYS A 69 -8.36 12.55 6.53
C LYS A 69 -8.82 12.04 7.90
N ASP A 70 -8.32 10.88 8.32
CA ASP A 70 -8.57 10.37 9.67
C ASP A 70 -8.07 11.40 10.70
N THR A 71 -8.98 11.88 11.53
CA THR A 71 -8.71 12.92 12.53
C THR A 71 -8.53 12.37 13.95
N ARG A 72 -8.64 11.04 14.15
CA ARG A 72 -8.55 10.38 15.47
C ARG A 72 -9.32 11.11 16.59
N ARG A 73 -10.53 11.58 16.28
CA ARG A 73 -11.35 12.40 17.21
C ARG A 73 -11.81 11.67 18.47
N CYS A 74 -11.74 10.35 18.48
CA CYS A 74 -12.18 9.53 19.61
C CYS A 74 -11.11 8.48 19.90
N ASP A 75 -10.78 8.30 21.18
CA ASP A 75 -9.80 7.31 21.63
C ASP A 75 -10.31 5.88 21.48
N HIS A 76 -11.63 5.69 21.60
CA HIS A 76 -12.28 4.40 21.50
C HIS A 76 -13.16 4.31 20.25
N VAL A 77 -12.76 3.43 19.33
CA VAL A 77 -13.52 3.10 18.11
C VAL A 77 -13.80 1.60 18.11
N ARG A 78 -15.08 1.22 17.99
CA ARG A 78 -15.48 -0.18 17.81
C ARG A 78 -15.73 -0.48 16.34
N VAL A 79 -14.99 -1.43 15.78
CA VAL A 79 -15.29 -1.99 14.44
C VAL A 79 -16.49 -2.93 14.56
N ARG A 80 -17.52 -2.66 13.76
CA ARG A 80 -18.78 -3.43 13.71
C ARG A 80 -18.78 -4.44 12.57
N ARG A 81 -18.25 -4.06 11.41
CA ARG A 81 -18.11 -4.89 10.20
C ARG A 81 -16.83 -4.48 9.47
N HIS A 82 -16.27 -5.39 8.68
CA HIS A 82 -15.11 -5.12 7.83
C HIS A 82 -15.21 -5.93 6.54
N THR A 83 -14.53 -5.46 5.49
CA THR A 83 -14.40 -6.20 4.24
C THR A 83 -13.23 -7.17 4.29
N CYS A 84 -13.16 -8.13 3.35
CA CYS A 84 -11.95 -8.95 3.14
C CYS A 84 -10.71 -8.03 3.07
N ASP A 85 -9.56 -8.57 3.44
CA ASP A 85 -8.25 -7.97 3.25
C ASP A 85 -7.56 -8.43 1.96
N CYS A 86 -8.30 -9.15 1.12
CA CYS A 86 -7.88 -9.71 -0.16
C CYS A 86 -7.57 -8.64 -1.22
N LYS A 87 -8.03 -7.40 -1.02
CA LYS A 87 -7.74 -6.24 -1.87
C LYS A 87 -6.85 -5.26 -1.11
N SER A 88 -6.13 -4.41 -1.84
CA SER A 88 -5.31 -3.34 -1.23
C SER A 88 -6.12 -2.32 -0.43
N THR A 89 -7.43 -2.22 -0.69
CA THR A 89 -8.34 -1.34 0.03
C THR A 89 -9.26 -2.14 0.93
N ILE A 90 -9.24 -1.81 2.22
CA ILE A 90 -10.10 -2.39 3.26
C ILE A 90 -11.06 -1.31 3.75
N TYR A 91 -12.32 -1.71 3.94
CA TYR A 91 -13.33 -0.85 4.55
C TYR A 91 -13.79 -1.43 5.87
N GLU A 92 -13.96 -0.56 6.86
CA GLU A 92 -14.44 -0.90 8.18
C GLU A 92 -15.61 0.00 8.55
N LEU A 93 -16.72 -0.59 8.99
CA LEU A 93 -17.82 0.14 9.61
C LEU A 93 -17.50 0.33 11.10
N CYS A 94 -17.27 1.57 11.50
CA CYS A 94 -16.82 1.95 12.83
C CYS A 94 -17.94 2.66 13.60
N HIS A 95 -17.97 2.47 14.91
CA HIS A 95 -18.86 3.16 15.85
C HIS A 95 -18.01 3.83 16.94
N ALA A 96 -18.20 5.14 17.13
CA ALA A 96 -17.61 5.91 18.22
C ALA A 96 -18.54 7.08 18.62
N GLY A 97 -18.66 7.35 19.92
CA GLY A 97 -19.44 8.50 20.42
C GLY A 97 -20.91 8.53 19.98
N GLY A 98 -21.56 7.36 19.82
CA GLY A 98 -22.94 7.26 19.37
C GLY A 98 -23.16 7.47 17.86
N LEU A 99 -22.09 7.74 17.11
CA LEU A 99 -22.12 7.92 15.66
C LEU A 99 -21.34 6.82 14.95
N MET A 100 -21.69 6.55 13.70
CA MET A 100 -20.98 5.62 12.85
C MET A 100 -20.28 6.34 11.71
N PHE A 101 -19.23 5.72 11.20
CA PHE A 101 -18.47 6.16 10.03
C PHE A 101 -17.82 4.97 9.34
N ILE A 102 -17.47 5.12 8.07
CA ILE A 102 -16.69 4.13 7.35
C ILE A 102 -15.23 4.60 7.32
N ARG A 103 -14.33 3.74 7.76
CA ARG A 103 -12.89 3.92 7.59
C ARG A 103 -12.42 3.14 6.37
N ARG A 104 -11.74 3.82 5.46
CA ARG A 104 -11.08 3.24 4.30
C ARG A 104 -9.57 3.27 4.51
N THR A 105 -9.00 2.09 4.49
CA THR A 105 -7.58 1.85 4.63
C THR A 105 -7.02 1.40 3.29
N ILE A 106 -6.10 2.17 2.72
CA ILE A 106 -5.40 1.82 1.47
C ILE A 106 -3.98 1.39 1.84
N ARG A 107 -3.61 0.17 1.42
CA ARG A 107 -2.25 -0.36 1.49
C ARG A 107 -1.50 0.03 0.22
N GLU A 108 -0.49 0.88 0.33
CA GLU A 108 0.35 1.35 -0.77
C GLU A 108 1.81 1.10 -0.40
N GLY A 109 2.42 0.05 -0.97
CA GLY A 109 3.73 -0.43 -0.53
C GLY A 109 3.72 -0.80 0.95
N ASP A 110 4.68 -0.28 1.71
CA ASP A 110 4.77 -0.46 3.17
C ASP A 110 3.90 0.52 3.95
N ALA A 111 3.23 1.48 3.28
CA ALA A 111 2.42 2.49 3.93
C ALA A 111 0.94 2.09 3.99
N GLN A 112 0.28 2.46 5.10
CA GLN A 112 -1.15 2.29 5.31
C GLN A 112 -1.81 3.67 5.50
N ILE A 113 -2.60 4.09 4.52
CA ILE A 113 -3.26 5.41 4.53
C ILE A 113 -4.73 5.23 4.87
N ALA A 114 -5.14 5.80 6.01
CA ALA A 114 -6.52 5.76 6.48
C ALA A 114 -7.27 7.06 6.18
N HIS A 115 -8.48 6.91 5.66
CA HIS A 115 -9.45 7.97 5.46
C HIS A 115 -10.76 7.58 6.14
N GLU A 116 -11.56 8.56 6.53
CA GLU A 116 -12.89 8.35 7.10
C GLU A 116 -13.94 9.11 6.33
N THR A 117 -15.18 8.62 6.36
CA THR A 117 -16.33 9.42 5.94
C THR A 117 -16.68 10.46 7.00
N GLU A 118 -17.67 11.29 6.70
CA GLU A 118 -18.39 11.98 7.77
C GLU A 118 -18.99 10.98 8.77
N ARG A 119 -19.20 11.43 10.00
CA ARG A 119 -19.82 10.65 11.08
C ARG A 119 -21.32 10.93 11.08
N LEU A 120 -22.12 9.88 10.90
CA LEU A 120 -23.58 9.97 10.80
C LEU A 120 -24.26 9.08 11.84
N ILE A 121 -25.56 9.28 12.02
CA ILE A 121 -26.41 8.35 12.75
C ILE A 121 -26.40 6.96 12.10
N THR A 122 -26.62 5.92 12.91
CA THR A 122 -26.55 4.50 12.52
C THR A 122 -27.29 4.20 11.21
N ALA A 123 -28.56 4.58 11.11
CA ALA A 123 -29.39 4.24 9.95
C ALA A 123 -28.80 4.74 8.62
N ARG A 124 -28.28 5.98 8.60
CA ARG A 124 -27.67 6.55 7.38
C ARG A 124 -26.34 5.88 7.05
N MET A 125 -25.55 5.54 8.06
CA MET A 125 -24.24 4.92 7.84
C MET A 125 -24.37 3.44 7.44
N GLU A 126 -25.38 2.73 7.94
CA GLU A 126 -25.67 1.36 7.50
C GLU A 126 -26.16 1.32 6.04
N ASP A 127 -26.99 2.28 5.60
CA ASP A 127 -27.36 2.43 4.19
C ASP A 127 -26.13 2.72 3.31
N LEU A 128 -25.26 3.65 3.72
CA LEU A 128 -24.02 3.94 3.00
C LEU A 128 -23.09 2.71 2.94
N TRP A 129 -22.98 1.96 4.04
CA TRP A 129 -22.22 0.72 4.09
C TRP A 129 -22.75 -0.30 3.08
N MET A 130 -24.06 -0.51 3.02
CA MET A 130 -24.66 -1.43 2.06
C MET A 130 -24.41 -1.01 0.62
N ARG A 131 -24.59 0.28 0.29
CA ARG A 131 -24.28 0.81 -1.04
C ARG A 131 -22.81 0.60 -1.40
N LEU A 132 -21.90 0.80 -0.45
CA LEU A 132 -20.48 0.55 -0.65
C LEU A 132 -20.21 -0.92 -0.96
N ILE A 133 -20.75 -1.86 -0.17
CA ILE A 133 -20.57 -3.30 -0.39
C ILE A 133 -21.12 -3.74 -1.75
N LEU A 134 -22.24 -3.17 -2.18
CA LEU A 134 -22.88 -3.45 -3.47
C LEU A 134 -22.19 -2.76 -4.67
N GLY A 135 -21.12 -2.01 -4.45
CA GLY A 135 -20.41 -1.27 -5.49
C GLY A 135 -21.18 -0.05 -6.00
N GLN A 136 -22.22 0.38 -5.30
CA GLN A 136 -23.06 1.54 -5.63
C GLN A 136 -22.50 2.84 -5.05
N ALA A 137 -21.49 2.76 -4.16
CA ALA A 137 -20.80 3.93 -3.63
C ALA A 137 -19.29 3.67 -3.47
N ARG A 138 -18.45 4.69 -3.68
CA ARG A 138 -16.99 4.58 -3.51
C ARG A 138 -16.27 5.88 -3.20
#